data_AF-A0A6J4QTM7-F1
#
_entry.id   AF-A0A6J4QTM7-F1
#
_cell.length_a   1.000
_cell.length_b   1.000
_cell.length_c   1.000
_cell.angle_alpha   90.00
_cell.angle_beta   90.00
_cell.angle_gamma   90.00
#
_symmetry.space_group_name_H-M   'P 1'
#
loop_
_entity.id
_entity.type
_entity.pdbx_description
1 polymer ?
#
loop_
_entity_poly.entity_id
_entity_poly.type
_entity_poly.pdbx_seq_one_letter_code
_entity_poly.pdbx_strand_id
1 'polypeptide(L)'
;MFGSEILEVAIGVGVLYLVLSLVCSAITEAVARAFAMRSGTLRSGIRNLLCDPHGEGLARDFYDHPLVKGLYRQKMNWNNDALYDPLPVTLGYAKVLARVVKRMRGLGSAPYQFRFFM
;
A
#
# COMPACT_ATOMS: atom_id res chain seq x y z
N MET A 1 15.26 -38.93 -8.51
CA MET A 1 15.31 -38.31 -7.17
C MET A 1 13.93 -38.14 -6.51
N PHE A 2 12.83 -38.70 -7.03
CA PHE A 2 11.62 -39.06 -6.27
C PHE A 2 11.00 -40.43 -6.68
N GLY A 3 11.73 -41.23 -7.47
CA GLY A 3 11.33 -42.57 -7.89
C GLY A 3 10.16 -42.62 -8.89
N SER A 4 9.60 -41.47 -9.27
CA SER A 4 8.52 -41.35 -10.25
C SER A 4 8.80 -40.19 -11.21
N GLU A 5 8.98 -40.54 -12.49
CA GLU A 5 9.15 -39.59 -13.60
C GLU A 5 8.02 -38.55 -13.65
N ILE A 6 6.80 -38.99 -13.36
CA ILE A 6 5.60 -38.15 -13.41
C ILE A 6 5.65 -37.07 -12.32
N LEU A 7 6.12 -37.42 -11.12
CA LEU A 7 6.21 -36.49 -10.00
C LEU A 7 7.28 -35.41 -10.25
N GLU A 8 8.42 -35.80 -10.84
CA GLU A 8 9.49 -34.86 -11.18
C GLU A 8 9.05 -33.87 -12.26
N VAL A 9 8.35 -34.34 -13.30
CA VAL A 9 7.77 -33.48 -14.34
C VAL A 9 6.71 -32.55 -13.76
N ALA A 10 5.83 -33.04 -12.88
CA ALA A 10 4.78 -32.23 -12.27
C ALA A 10 5.35 -31.09 -11.42
N ILE A 11 6.37 -31.36 -10.61
CA ILE A 11 7.04 -30.33 -9.80
C ILE A 11 7.74 -29.32 -10.71
N GLY A 12 8.42 -29.77 -11.78
CA GLY A 12 9.08 -28.89 -12.74
C GLY A 12 8.11 -27.91 -13.42
N VAL A 13 6.99 -28.42 -13.92
CA VAL A 13 5.95 -27.59 -14.56
C VAL A 13 5.28 -26.66 -13.55
N GLY A 14 5.04 -27.12 -12.32
CA GLY A 14 4.47 -26.28 -11.25
C GLY A 14 5.35 -25.09 -10.88
N VAL A 15 6.66 -25.33 -10.70
CA VAL A 15 7.63 -24.26 -10.40
C VAL A 15 7.76 -23.30 -11.60
N LEU A 16 7.82 -23.82 -12.83
CA LEU A 16 7.86 -23.00 -14.03
C LEU A 16 6.66 -22.05 -14.11
N TYR A 17 5.45 -22.55 -13.85
CA TYR A 17 4.22 -21.75 -13.86
C TYR A 17 4.22 -20.69 -12.75
N LEU A 18 4.70 -21.02 -11.55
CA LEU A 18 4.83 -20.06 -10.46
C LEU A 18 5.80 -18.93 -10.79
N VAL A 19 6.98 -19.25 -11.34
CA VAL A 19 7.96 -18.25 -11.74
C VAL A 19 7.39 -17.36 -12.86
N LEU A 20 6.73 -17.95 -13.86
CA LEU A 20 6.10 -17.19 -14.93
C LEU A 20 5.01 -16.24 -14.41
N SER A 21 4.18 -16.71 -13.48
CA SER A 21 3.13 -15.90 -12.84
C SER A 21 3.72 -14.74 -12.05
N LEU A 22 4.79 -14.99 -11.30
CA LEU A 22 5.49 -13.96 -10.53
C LEU A 22 6.11 -12.90 -11.44
N VAL A 23 6.74 -13.32 -12.55
CA VAL A 23 7.35 -12.40 -13.53
C VAL A 23 6.26 -11.52 -14.18
N CYS A 24 5.13 -12.12 -14.58
CA CYS A 24 4.01 -11.36 -15.13
C CYS A 24 3.47 -10.31 -14.13
N SER A 25 3.31 -10.70 -12.86
CA SER A 25 2.90 -9.77 -11.80
C SER A 25 3.93 -8.65 -11.57
N ALA A 26 5.22 -8.97 -11.60
CA ALA A 26 6.29 -7.99 -11.41
C ALA A 26 6.33 -6.97 -12.57
N ILE A 27 6.10 -7.42 -13.80
CA ILE A 27 6.06 -6.53 -14.97
C ILE A 27 4.87 -5.59 -14.90
N THR A 28 3.67 -6.11 -14.65
CA THR A 28 2.46 -5.28 -14.57
C THR A 28 2.55 -4.26 -13.44
N GLU A 29 3.09 -4.66 -12.29
CA GLU A 29 3.36 -3.74 -11.19
C GLU A 29 4.47 -2.74 -11.50
N ALA A 30 5.55 -3.13 -12.19
CA ALA A 30 6.61 -2.22 -12.60
C ALA A 30 6.09 -1.14 -13.56
N VAL A 31 5.25 -1.52 -14.53
CA VAL A 31 4.58 -0.58 -15.43
C VAL A 31 3.65 0.35 -14.65
N ALA A 32 2.82 -0.17 -13.74
CA ALA A 32 1.93 0.64 -12.92
C ALA A 32 2.67 1.61 -11.97
N ARG A 33 3.84 1.20 -11.46
CA ARG A 33 4.72 2.03 -10.62
C ARG A 33 5.44 3.10 -11.43
N ALA A 34 5.93 2.76 -12.62
CA ALA A 34 6.61 3.70 -13.53
C ALA A 34 5.68 4.85 -13.95
N PHE A 35 4.41 4.55 -14.21
CA PHE A 35 3.40 5.56 -14.56
C PHE A 35 2.75 6.26 -13.36
N ALA A 36 3.26 6.05 -12.12
CA ALA A 36 2.73 6.63 -10.88
C ALA A 36 1.19 6.52 -10.74
N MET A 37 0.57 5.51 -11.37
CA MET A 37 -0.88 5.46 -11.54
C MET A 37 -1.60 5.29 -10.20
N ARG A 38 -0.98 4.59 -9.25
CA ARG A 38 -1.56 4.34 -7.92
C ARG A 38 -1.81 5.62 -7.12
N SER A 39 -0.89 6.60 -7.17
CA SER A 39 -1.11 7.87 -6.45
C SER A 39 -2.14 8.73 -7.19
N GLY A 40 -2.16 8.67 -8.53
CA GLY A 40 -3.14 9.33 -9.38
C GLY A 40 -4.57 8.78 -9.19
N THR A 41 -4.75 7.46 -9.10
CA THR A 41 -6.04 6.82 -8.85
C THR A 41 -6.54 7.10 -7.45
N LEU A 42 -5.66 7.11 -6.44
CA LEU A 42 -6.05 7.47 -5.07
C LEU A 42 -6.50 8.93 -4.97
N ARG A 43 -5.77 9.86 -5.62
CA ARG A 43 -6.16 11.27 -5.70
C ARG A 43 -7.51 11.44 -6.37
N SER A 44 -7.73 10.71 -7.48
CA SER A 44 -9.00 10.75 -8.22
C SER A 44 -10.15 10.14 -7.41
N GLY A 45 -9.89 9.06 -6.66
CA GLY A 45 -10.85 8.46 -5.74
C GLY A 45 -11.26 9.39 -4.60
N ILE A 46 -10.31 10.09 -3.97
CA ILE A 46 -10.58 11.06 -2.90
C ILE A 46 -11.43 12.22 -3.42
N ARG A 47 -11.11 12.73 -4.61
CA ARG A 47 -11.90 13.77 -5.30
C ARG A 47 -13.33 13.32 -5.56
N ASN A 48 -13.51 12.09 -6.02
CA ASN A 48 -14.83 11.52 -6.28
C ASN A 48 -15.64 11.31 -4.98
N LEU A 49 -15.01 10.80 -3.91
CA LEU A 49 -15.64 10.60 -2.60
C LEU A 49 -16.11 11.92 -1.97
N LEU A 50 -15.34 12.99 -2.15
CA LEU A 50 -15.65 14.31 -1.62
C LEU A 50 -16.52 15.16 -2.56
N CYS A 51 -17.00 14.58 -3.67
CA CYS A 51 -17.75 15.28 -4.72
C CYS A 51 -17.07 16.57 -5.21
N ASP A 52 -15.74 16.58 -5.24
CA ASP A 52 -14.91 17.73 -5.60
C ASP A 52 -14.05 17.40 -6.83
N PRO A 53 -14.62 17.49 -8.05
CA PRO A 53 -13.95 17.08 -9.29
C PRO A 53 -12.73 17.96 -9.63
N HIS A 54 -12.72 19.22 -9.21
CA HIS A 54 -11.60 20.14 -9.43
C HIS A 54 -10.54 20.05 -8.32
N GLY A 55 -10.93 19.60 -7.13
CA GLY A 55 -10.04 19.41 -5.98
C GLY A 55 -9.65 20.72 -5.31
N GLU A 56 -10.52 21.73 -5.38
CA GLU A 56 -10.28 23.08 -4.85
C GLU A 56 -11.04 23.36 -3.55
N GLY A 57 -11.99 22.51 -3.17
CA GLY A 57 -12.80 22.63 -1.95
C GLY A 57 -12.36 21.63 -0.88
N LEU A 58 -13.28 20.75 -0.46
CA LEU A 58 -13.04 19.80 0.64
C LEU A 58 -11.82 18.90 0.42
N ALA A 59 -11.48 18.58 -0.83
CA ALA A 59 -10.29 17.77 -1.12
C ALA A 59 -8.99 18.52 -0.74
N ARG A 60 -8.96 19.84 -0.92
CA ARG A 60 -7.81 20.68 -0.54
C ARG A 60 -7.65 20.78 0.96
N ASP A 61 -8.74 21.08 1.68
CA ASP A 61 -8.74 21.14 3.14
C ASP A 61 -8.37 19.79 3.77
N PHE A 62 -8.83 18.68 3.17
CA PHE A 62 -8.45 17.33 3.58
C PHE A 62 -6.93 17.09 3.45
N TYR A 63 -6.31 17.50 2.34
CA TYR A 63 -4.87 17.35 2.16
C TYR A 63 -4.04 18.32 3.01
N ASP A 64 -4.56 19.51 3.31
CA ASP A 64 -3.89 20.48 4.17
C ASP A 64 -4.00 20.16 5.67
N HIS A 65 -4.87 19.21 6.05
CA HIS A 65 -5.03 18.80 7.44
C HIS A 65 -3.72 18.22 8.03
N PRO A 66 -3.26 18.65 9.22
CA PRO A 66 -1.95 18.28 9.78
C PRO A 66 -1.77 16.77 9.99
N LEU A 67 -2.85 16.04 10.26
CA LEU A 67 -2.80 14.56 10.36
C LEU A 67 -2.56 13.89 9.01
N VAL A 68 -3.10 14.44 7.92
CA VAL A 68 -2.96 13.90 6.55
C VAL A 68 -1.63 14.32 5.96
N LYS A 69 -1.27 15.61 6.11
CA LYS A 69 0.02 16.18 5.69
C LYS A 69 1.22 15.49 6.35
N GLY A 70 1.05 15.02 7.59
CA GLY A 70 2.04 14.20 8.28
C GLY A 70 2.30 12.83 7.64
N LEU A 71 1.34 12.28 6.90
CA LEU A 71 1.48 11.02 6.16
C LEU A 71 2.22 11.22 4.83
N TYR A 72 2.04 12.38 4.19
CA TYR A 72 2.83 12.77 3.00
C TYR A 72 4.29 13.06 3.33
N ARG A 73 4.55 13.55 4.55
CA ARG A 73 5.90 13.84 5.04
C ARG A 73 6.61 12.57 5.56
N GLN A 74 6.64 11.51 4.77
CA GLN A 74 7.86 10.70 4.71
C GLN A 74 8.86 11.45 3.83
N LYS A 75 9.30 12.61 4.35
CA LYS A 75 10.52 13.25 3.88
C LYS A 75 11.59 12.20 4.12
N MET A 76 12.13 11.65 3.03
CA MET A 76 13.47 11.06 2.99
C MET A 76 14.31 11.77 4.04
N ASN A 77 14.70 11.05 5.09
CA ASN A 77 15.47 11.66 6.15
C ASN A 77 16.82 12.02 5.53
N TRP A 78 17.03 13.20 4.97
CA TRP A 78 18.34 13.58 4.40
C TRP A 78 19.49 13.57 5.43
N ASN A 79 19.18 13.23 6.70
CA ASN A 79 20.08 12.99 7.81
C ASN A 79 20.09 11.49 8.24
N ASN A 80 19.62 10.57 7.40
CA ASN A 80 19.98 9.15 7.49
C ASN A 80 21.05 8.88 6.42
N ASP A 81 22.21 8.37 6.84
CA ASP A 81 23.27 7.95 5.91
C ASP A 81 22.91 6.66 5.14
N ALA A 82 21.62 6.28 5.13
CA ALA A 82 21.09 5.09 4.53
C ALA A 82 20.15 5.47 3.37
N LEU A 83 20.40 4.93 2.18
CA LEU A 83 19.57 5.14 0.97
C LEU A 83 18.08 4.80 1.17
N TYR A 84 17.75 3.99 2.17
CA TYR A 84 16.38 3.60 2.53
C TYR A 84 16.21 3.64 4.06
N ASP A 85 14.99 3.91 4.51
CA ASP A 85 14.60 3.66 5.89
C ASP A 85 14.57 2.13 6.11
N PRO A 86 15.39 1.55 7.02
CA PRO A 86 15.50 0.09 7.15
C PRO A 86 14.24 -0.56 7.75
N LEU A 87 13.29 0.26 8.21
CA LEU A 87 12.04 -0.21 8.77
C LEU A 87 11.07 -0.56 7.63
N PRO A 88 10.61 -1.83 7.52
CA PRO A 88 9.57 -2.16 6.56
C PRO A 88 8.33 -1.31 6.85
N VAL A 89 7.66 -0.85 5.79
CA VAL A 89 6.49 0.07 5.85
C VAL A 89 5.41 -0.42 6.81
N THR A 90 5.27 -1.74 6.95
CA THR A 90 4.37 -2.41 7.91
C THR A 90 4.70 -2.07 9.38
N LEU A 91 5.99 -2.02 9.73
CA LEU A 91 6.44 -1.66 11.09
C LEU A 91 6.23 -0.16 11.37
N GLY A 92 6.39 0.68 10.35
CA GLY A 92 6.07 2.10 10.41
C GLY A 92 4.58 2.32 10.68
N TYR A 93 3.72 1.66 9.91
CA TYR A 93 2.27 1.70 10.10
C TYR A 93 1.86 1.21 11.49
N ALA A 94 2.41 0.08 11.95
CA ALA A 94 2.15 -0.45 13.29
C ALA A 94 2.52 0.54 14.40
N LYS A 95 3.64 1.27 14.27
CA LYS A 95 4.04 2.31 15.23
C LYS A 95 3.08 3.50 15.23
N VAL A 96 2.60 3.94 14.06
CA VAL A 96 1.62 5.03 13.98
C VAL A 96 0.29 4.58 14.57
N LEU A 97 -0.19 3.40 14.21
CA LEU A 97 -1.42 2.81 14.76
C LEU A 97 -1.33 2.69 16.28
N ALA A 98 -0.24 2.13 16.81
CA ALA A 98 -0.03 2.02 18.25
C ALA A 98 -0.04 3.38 18.94
N ARG A 99 0.55 4.42 18.33
CA ARG A 99 0.53 5.78 18.87
C ARG A 99 -0.88 6.40 18.86
N VAL A 100 -1.65 6.14 17.82
CA VAL A 100 -3.04 6.59 17.69
C VAL A 100 -3.92 5.88 18.73
N VAL A 101 -3.83 4.55 18.81
CA VAL A 101 -4.54 3.73 19.79
C VAL A 101 -4.22 4.15 21.22
N LYS A 102 -2.95 4.41 21.54
CA LYS A 102 -2.53 4.89 22.86
C LYS A 102 -3.13 6.24 23.26
N ARG A 103 -3.52 7.08 22.29
CA ARG A 103 -4.20 8.36 22.53
C ARG A 103 -5.72 8.26 22.60
N MET A 104 -6.31 7.13 22.21
CA MET A 104 -7.76 6.92 22.30
C MET A 104 -8.16 6.55 23.74
N ARG A 105 -9.17 7.24 24.28
CA ARG A 105 -9.70 6.99 25.65
C ARG A 105 -10.53 5.69 25.74
N GLY A 106 -10.85 5.08 24.59
CA GLY A 106 -11.53 3.79 24.46
C GLY A 106 -11.61 3.37 22.99
N LEU A 107 -11.71 2.07 22.71
CA LEU A 107 -11.98 1.56 21.36
C LEU A 107 -13.50 1.49 21.17
N GLY A 108 -14.02 2.17 20.14
CA GLY A 108 -15.43 2.07 19.79
C GLY A 108 -15.80 0.65 19.38
N SER A 109 -16.94 0.16 19.84
CA SER A 109 -17.45 -1.20 19.58
C SER A 109 -18.27 -1.32 18.29
N ALA A 110 -18.36 -0.25 17.49
CA ALA A 110 -19.13 -0.26 16.26
C ALA A 110 -18.43 -1.14 15.20
N PRO A 111 -19.09 -2.20 14.69
CA PRO A 111 -18.52 -3.03 13.64
C PRO A 111 -18.36 -2.19 12.36
N TYR A 112 -17.12 -2.05 11.88
CA TYR A 112 -16.83 -1.38 10.62
C TYR A 112 -17.26 -2.24 9.43
N GLN A 113 -17.99 -1.66 8.49
CA GLN A 113 -18.36 -2.35 7.25
C GLN A 113 -17.15 -2.45 6.31
N PHE A 114 -16.65 -3.66 6.10
CA PHE A 114 -15.51 -3.97 5.22
C PHE A 114 -15.76 -3.67 3.73
N ARG A 115 -17.02 -3.41 3.33
CA ARG A 115 -17.42 -3.15 1.95
C ARG A 115 -16.89 -1.84 1.36
N PHE A 116 -16.36 -0.93 2.17
CA PHE A 116 -15.81 0.35 1.73
C PHE A 116 -14.30 0.31 1.40
N PHE A 117 -13.66 -0.85 1.53
CA PHE A 117 -12.20 -1.03 1.34
C PHE A 117 -11.81 -2.05 0.26
N MET A 118 -12.77 -2.54 -0.52
CA MET A 118 -12.58 -3.34 -1.73
C MET A 118 -13.12 -2.58 -2.92
#